data_AF-A0A949UE63-F1
#
_entry.id   AF-A0A949UE63-F1
#
_cell.length_a   1.000
_cell.length_b   1.000
_cell.length_c   1.000
_cell.angle_alpha   90.00
_cell.angle_beta   90.00
_cell.angle_gamma   90.00
#
_symmetry.space_group_name_H-M   'P 1'
#
loop_
_entity.id
_entity.type
_entity.pdbx_description
1 polymer ?
#
loop_
_entity_poly.entity_id
_entity_poly.type
_entity_poly.pdbx_seq_one_letter_code
_entity_poly.pdbx_strand_id
1 'polypeptide(L)'
;MSKTGFNYRVLVVDDDESVLELSSLVLANHGYEVRKAKDGFQALLELRRSMPDVIISDLRMPNMSGFELLSVTRRRFPHIPVIAISGEYVAGSPPGLIADAFFVKGQYSPEELFQRIAELIDQSPIRPNSSKPDRAPVWVPCNDQGYFVVTCTDCLRSFSVPEELNEQSEMRETICIFCGTPVRYLADQHAMKKHRKVG
;
A
#
# COMPACT_ATOMS: atom_id res chain seq x y z
N MET A 1 -24.33 26.26 12.92
CA MET A 1 -24.95 26.01 11.60
C MET A 1 -24.22 24.87 10.92
N SER A 2 -24.99 23.88 10.50
CA SER A 2 -24.62 22.61 9.86
C SER A 2 -23.91 22.79 8.51
N LYS A 3 -22.72 22.21 8.35
CA LYS A 3 -22.22 21.79 7.02
C LYS A 3 -22.73 20.38 6.76
N THR A 4 -23.88 20.28 6.09
CA THR A 4 -24.31 19.04 5.42
C THR A 4 -23.40 18.78 4.21
N GLY A 5 -22.79 17.60 4.17
CA GLY A 5 -22.48 16.87 2.94
C GLY A 5 -21.01 16.79 2.53
N PHE A 6 -20.34 15.69 2.90
CA PHE A 6 -19.31 15.05 2.07
C PHE A 6 -19.25 13.54 2.38
N ASN A 7 -19.74 12.68 1.47
CA ASN A 7 -19.44 11.24 1.49
C ASN A 7 -18.05 11.04 0.88
N TYR A 8 -17.00 11.43 1.58
CA TYR A 8 -15.66 11.05 1.13
C TYR A 8 -15.52 9.53 1.27
N ARG A 9 -15.00 8.91 0.23
CA ARG A 9 -14.84 7.46 0.14
C ARG A 9 -13.49 7.07 0.70
N VAL A 10 -13.51 6.21 1.70
CA VAL A 10 -12.30 5.69 2.33
C VAL A 10 -12.17 4.22 1.99
N LEU A 11 -11.01 3.81 1.48
CA LEU A 11 -10.67 2.41 1.38
C LEU A 11 -9.78 2.02 2.57
N VAL A 12 -10.30 1.16 3.44
CA VAL A 12 -9.55 0.59 4.56
C VAL A 12 -9.01 -0.78 4.15
N VAL A 13 -7.72 -0.99 4.36
CA VAL A 13 -7.01 -2.23 4.00
C VAL A 13 -6.26 -2.77 5.22
N ASP A 14 -6.71 -3.90 5.75
CA ASP A 14 -6.10 -4.58 6.89
C ASP A 14 -6.51 -6.05 6.83
N ASP A 15 -5.62 -6.99 7.19
CA ASP A 15 -5.94 -8.42 7.16
C ASP A 15 -6.67 -8.93 8.41
N ASP A 16 -6.69 -8.13 9.49
CA ASP A 16 -7.51 -8.38 10.66
C ASP A 16 -8.93 -7.85 10.47
N GLU A 17 -9.90 -8.76 10.33
CA GLU A 17 -11.32 -8.42 10.17
C GLU A 17 -11.84 -7.55 11.33
N SER A 18 -11.34 -7.73 12.56
CA SER A 18 -11.77 -6.94 13.70
C SER A 18 -11.33 -5.48 13.55
N VAL A 19 -10.12 -5.26 13.03
CA VAL A 19 -9.59 -3.92 12.73
C VAL A 19 -10.36 -3.28 11.58
N LEU A 20 -10.65 -4.05 10.53
CA LEU A 20 -11.48 -3.60 9.41
C LEU A 20 -12.87 -3.15 9.87
N GLU A 21 -13.56 -3.96 10.68
CA GLU A 21 -14.90 -3.63 11.16
C GLU A 21 -14.91 -2.44 12.11
N LEU A 22 -13.97 -2.38 13.06
CA LEU A 22 -13.86 -1.25 13.98
C LEU A 22 -13.56 0.05 13.23
N SER A 23 -12.57 0.03 12.33
CA SER A 23 -12.19 1.20 11.53
C SER A 23 -13.35 1.67 10.66
N SER A 24 -14.04 0.72 10.01
CA SER A 24 -15.21 1.00 9.18
C SER A 24 -16.35 1.61 9.98
N LEU A 25 -16.64 1.10 11.16
CA LEU A 25 -17.68 1.65 12.04
C LEU A 25 -17.35 3.08 12.47
N VAL A 26 -16.10 3.30 12.91
CA VAL A 26 -15.62 4.61 13.38
C VAL A 26 -15.67 5.64 12.25
N LEU A 27 -15.19 5.30 11.05
CA LEU A 27 -15.22 6.17 9.88
C LEU A 27 -16.66 6.41 9.39
N ALA A 28 -17.50 5.38 9.30
CA ALA A 28 -18.88 5.53 8.86
C ALA A 28 -19.71 6.43 9.80
N ASN A 29 -19.51 6.32 11.11
CA ASN A 29 -20.15 7.21 12.10
C ASN A 29 -19.75 8.68 11.96
N HIS A 30 -18.60 8.95 11.33
CA HIS A 30 -18.12 10.30 11.02
C HIS A 30 -18.53 10.76 9.60
N GLY A 31 -19.38 10.00 8.90
CA GLY A 31 -19.96 10.38 7.62
C GLY A 31 -19.18 9.94 6.38
N TYR A 32 -18.17 9.09 6.52
CA TYR A 32 -17.40 8.55 5.40
C TYR A 32 -18.10 7.34 4.75
N GLU A 33 -17.98 7.20 3.43
CA GLU A 33 -18.36 5.97 2.74
C GLU A 33 -17.18 5.00 2.77
N VAL A 34 -17.27 3.93 3.55
CA VAL A 34 -16.14 3.02 3.76
C VAL A 34 -16.25 1.77 2.90
N ARG A 35 -15.17 1.45 2.21
CA ARG A 35 -14.95 0.16 1.56
C ARG A 35 -13.80 -0.56 2.25
N LYS A 36 -13.90 -1.88 2.31
CA LYS A 36 -12.96 -2.74 3.03
C LYS A 36 -12.24 -3.66 2.06
N ALA A 37 -10.97 -3.92 2.33
CA ALA A 37 -10.17 -4.92 1.63
C ALA A 37 -9.27 -5.64 2.63
N LYS A 38 -9.15 -6.97 2.52
CA LYS A 38 -8.36 -7.76 3.48
C LYS A 38 -6.88 -7.92 3.11
N ASP A 39 -6.49 -7.47 1.93
CA ASP A 39 -5.13 -7.52 1.41
C ASP A 39 -4.95 -6.54 0.24
N GLY A 40 -3.70 -6.39 -0.23
CA GLY A 40 -3.40 -5.50 -1.35
C GLY A 40 -4.10 -5.88 -2.66
N PHE A 41 -4.38 -7.17 -2.92
CA PHE A 41 -5.05 -7.58 -4.15
C PHE A 41 -6.53 -7.17 -4.14
N GLN A 42 -7.21 -7.38 -3.02
CA GLN A 42 -8.58 -6.88 -2.84
C GLN A 42 -8.62 -5.36 -2.92
N ALA A 43 -7.66 -4.67 -2.33
CA ALA A 43 -7.59 -3.20 -2.42
C ALA A 43 -7.49 -2.72 -3.88
N LEU A 44 -6.65 -3.38 -4.70
CA LEU A 44 -6.56 -3.08 -6.14
C LEU A 44 -7.86 -3.38 -6.90
N LEU A 45 -8.60 -4.41 -6.52
CA LEU A 45 -9.92 -4.69 -7.10
C LEU A 45 -10.93 -3.60 -6.72
N GLU A 46 -10.91 -3.17 -5.46
CA GLU A 46 -11.77 -2.09 -4.98
C GLU A 46 -11.45 -0.77 -5.68
N LEU A 47 -10.17 -0.44 -5.87
CA LEU A 47 -9.70 0.72 -6.62
C LEU A 47 -10.20 0.74 -8.07
N ARG A 48 -10.29 -0.43 -8.72
CA ARG A 48 -10.86 -0.55 -10.08
C ARG A 48 -12.37 -0.31 -10.13
N ARG A 49 -13.09 -0.68 -9.07
CA ARG A 49 -14.56 -0.56 -9.00
C ARG A 49 -15.01 0.87 -8.74
N SER A 50 -14.35 1.57 -7.83
CA SER A 50 -14.64 2.95 -7.47
C SER A 50 -13.44 3.55 -6.76
N MET A 51 -12.96 4.68 -7.27
CA MET A 51 -11.79 5.38 -6.75
C MET A 51 -12.11 6.00 -5.38
N PRO A 52 -11.40 5.64 -4.30
CA PRO A 52 -11.52 6.31 -3.01
C PRO A 52 -10.83 7.66 -3.03
N ASP A 53 -11.22 8.52 -2.09
CA ASP A 53 -10.60 9.82 -1.85
C ASP A 53 -9.37 9.70 -0.93
N VAL A 54 -9.28 8.63 -0.13
CA VAL A 54 -8.11 8.27 0.68
C VAL A 54 -8.03 6.76 0.90
N ILE A 55 -6.82 6.23 0.97
CA ILE A 55 -6.55 4.84 1.36
C ILE A 55 -5.91 4.84 2.74
N ILE A 56 -6.41 3.96 3.61
CA ILE A 56 -5.80 3.67 4.90
C ILE A 56 -5.39 2.19 4.85
N SER A 57 -4.08 1.91 4.96
CA SER A 57 -3.57 0.55 4.78
C SER A 57 -2.64 0.16 5.93
N ASP A 58 -2.79 -1.07 6.42
CA ASP A 58 -1.67 -1.74 7.08
C ASP A 58 -0.57 -2.01 6.06
N LEU A 59 0.67 -2.07 6.54
CA LEU A 59 1.85 -2.41 5.75
C LEU A 59 2.13 -3.91 5.75
N ARG A 60 1.74 -4.63 6.81
CA ARG A 60 2.05 -6.04 7.01
C ARG A 60 0.80 -6.90 6.82
N MET A 61 0.53 -7.28 5.58
CA MET A 61 -0.60 -8.14 5.21
C MET A 61 -0.10 -9.37 4.44
N PRO A 62 -0.81 -10.52 4.50
CA PRO A 62 -0.53 -11.68 3.66
C PRO A 62 -0.83 -11.41 2.18
N ASN A 63 -0.35 -12.30 1.31
CA ASN A 63 -0.48 -12.22 -0.15
C ASN A 63 0.24 -11.01 -0.75
N MET A 64 -0.40 -9.84 -0.73
CA MET A 64 0.17 -8.58 -1.21
C MET A 64 0.25 -7.62 -0.03
N SER A 65 1.49 -7.27 0.34
CA SER A 65 1.76 -6.38 1.45
C SER A 65 1.27 -4.95 1.17
N GLY A 66 1.08 -4.16 2.23
CA GLY A 66 0.75 -2.75 2.06
C GLY A 66 1.86 -1.98 1.36
N PHE A 67 3.13 -2.36 1.54
CA PHE A 67 4.24 -1.75 0.80
C PHE A 67 4.11 -1.93 -0.71
N GLU A 68 3.74 -3.13 -1.17
CA GLU A 68 3.46 -3.39 -2.58
C GLU A 68 2.23 -2.58 -3.04
N LEU A 69 1.18 -2.50 -2.22
CA LEU A 69 -0.02 -1.73 -2.54
C LEU A 69 0.33 -0.25 -2.71
N LEU A 70 1.07 0.34 -1.78
CA LEU A 70 1.54 1.72 -1.84
C LEU A 70 2.36 1.97 -3.11
N SER A 71 3.25 1.03 -3.48
CA SER A 71 4.05 1.12 -4.72
C SER A 71 3.17 1.20 -5.96
N VAL A 72 2.14 0.35 -6.04
CA VAL A 72 1.20 0.34 -7.17
C VAL A 72 0.34 1.59 -7.16
N THR A 73 -0.19 2.00 -6.01
CA THR A 73 -1.01 3.20 -5.85
C THR A 73 -0.24 4.45 -6.25
N ARG A 74 1.02 4.61 -5.82
CA ARG A 74 1.83 5.78 -6.20
C ARG A 74 2.10 5.88 -7.70
N ARG A 75 2.23 4.74 -8.39
CA ARG A 75 2.46 4.72 -9.84
C ARG A 75 1.17 4.96 -10.64
N ARG A 76 0.06 4.34 -10.23
CA ARG A 76 -1.20 4.35 -11.01
C ARG A 76 -2.21 5.40 -10.58
N PHE A 77 -2.23 5.68 -9.29
CA PHE A 77 -3.19 6.53 -8.62
C PHE A 77 -2.46 7.57 -7.75
N PRO A 78 -1.51 8.33 -8.32
CA PRO A 78 -0.63 9.22 -7.54
C PRO A 78 -1.40 10.30 -6.76
N HIS A 79 -2.63 10.62 -7.19
CA HIS A 79 -3.49 11.62 -6.56
C HIS A 79 -4.27 11.08 -5.35
N ILE A 80 -4.32 9.76 -5.14
CA ILE A 80 -4.99 9.22 -3.96
C ILE A 80 -4.01 9.29 -2.79
N PRO A 81 -4.32 10.06 -1.74
CA PRO A 81 -3.52 10.06 -0.54
C PRO A 81 -3.58 8.69 0.16
N VAL A 82 -2.44 8.26 0.71
CA VAL A 82 -2.30 6.99 1.41
C VAL A 82 -1.79 7.23 2.83
N ILE A 83 -2.56 6.75 3.79
CA ILE A 83 -2.21 6.70 5.21
C ILE A 83 -1.77 5.27 5.52
N ALA A 84 -0.56 5.10 6.06
CA ALA A 84 -0.08 3.82 6.54
C ALA A 84 -0.30 3.71 8.05
N ILE A 85 -0.88 2.60 8.52
CA ILE A 85 -1.08 2.34 9.96
C ILE A 85 -0.44 0.98 10.30
N SER A 86 0.69 0.97 11.00
CA SER A 86 1.47 -0.25 11.27
C SER A 86 1.95 -0.31 12.71
N GLY A 87 2.11 -1.52 13.27
CA GLY A 87 2.66 -1.71 14.62
C GLY A 87 4.17 -1.45 14.72
N GLU A 88 4.89 -1.47 13.60
CA GLU A 88 6.33 -1.16 13.55
C GLU A 88 6.56 0.04 12.63
N TYR A 89 7.17 1.11 13.17
CA TYR A 89 7.71 2.21 12.37
C TYR A 89 8.92 1.69 11.59
N VAL A 90 8.81 1.60 10.26
CA VAL A 90 9.95 1.21 9.44
C VAL A 90 10.84 2.42 9.19
N ALA A 91 11.69 2.73 10.16
CA ALA A 91 12.83 3.61 9.94
C ALA A 91 13.70 2.99 8.83
N GLY A 92 13.81 3.67 7.69
CA GLY A 92 14.52 3.15 6.51
C GLY A 92 13.65 2.65 5.36
N SER A 93 12.37 3.05 5.29
CA SER A 93 11.56 2.85 4.08
C SER A 93 12.31 3.34 2.83
N PRO A 94 12.38 2.56 1.73
CA PRO A 94 13.15 2.91 0.55
C PRO A 94 12.78 4.31 -0.01
N PRO A 95 13.75 5.09 -0.51
CA PRO A 95 13.46 6.36 -1.17
C PRO A 95 12.47 6.17 -2.33
N GLY A 96 11.27 6.75 -2.20
CA GLY A 96 10.17 6.61 -3.17
C GLY A 96 8.91 5.92 -2.64
N LEU A 97 8.97 5.36 -1.43
CA LEU A 97 7.85 4.70 -0.76
C LEU A 97 7.32 5.57 0.39
N ILE A 98 6.67 6.68 0.02
CA ILE A 98 6.18 7.68 0.96
C ILE A 98 4.67 7.50 1.06
N ALA A 99 4.18 6.99 2.18
CA ALA A 99 2.80 7.24 2.60
C ALA A 99 2.69 8.74 2.92
N ASP A 100 1.54 9.37 2.66
CA ASP A 100 1.37 10.80 2.98
C ASP A 100 1.22 11.02 4.49
N ALA A 101 0.85 9.97 5.23
CA ALA A 101 0.88 9.95 6.68
C ALA A 101 1.22 8.55 7.18
N PHE A 102 1.81 8.49 8.38
CA PHE A 102 2.12 7.26 9.07
C PHE A 102 1.62 7.33 10.51
N PHE A 103 0.92 6.28 10.95
CA PHE A 103 0.49 6.11 12.33
C PHE A 103 0.97 4.76 12.88
N VAL A 104 1.28 4.74 14.17
CA VAL A 104 1.62 3.50 14.88
C VAL A 104 0.33 2.91 15.48
N LYS A 105 0.02 1.64 15.18
CA LYS A 105 -1.18 0.96 15.72
C LYS A 105 -1.27 1.15 17.24
N GLY A 106 -2.41 1.68 17.72
CA GLY A 106 -2.67 1.92 19.14
C GLY A 106 -2.02 3.17 19.75
N GLN A 107 -1.31 3.99 18.97
CA GLN A 107 -0.66 5.23 19.46
C GLN A 107 -1.18 6.50 18.76
N TYR A 108 -2.41 6.46 18.23
CA TYR A 108 -3.07 7.62 17.65
C TYR A 108 -4.51 7.70 18.15
N SER A 109 -5.05 8.92 18.23
CA SER A 109 -6.47 9.12 18.53
C SER A 109 -7.31 9.10 17.25
N PRO A 110 -8.60 8.73 17.32
CA PRO A 110 -9.51 8.87 16.19
C PRO A 110 -9.53 10.30 15.64
N GLU A 111 -9.50 11.32 16.51
CA GLU A 111 -9.49 12.73 16.12
C GLU A 111 -8.25 13.11 15.30
N GLU A 112 -7.07 12.61 15.68
CA GLU A 112 -5.83 12.81 14.90
C GLU A 112 -5.91 12.18 13.52
N LEU A 113 -6.46 10.97 13.43
CA LEU A 113 -6.66 10.30 12.14
C LEU A 113 -7.62 11.09 11.25
N PHE A 114 -8.75 11.57 11.78
CA PHE A 114 -9.71 12.36 11.02
C PHE A 114 -9.15 13.70 10.57
N GLN A 115 -8.44 14.39 11.46
CA GLN A 115 -7.77 15.64 11.13
C GLN A 115 -6.78 15.42 9.98
N ARG A 116 -6.01 14.33 10.02
CA ARG A 116 -5.06 14.00 8.95
C ARG A 116 -5.74 13.62 7.64
N ILE A 117 -6.85 12.87 7.69
CA ILE A 117 -7.66 12.56 6.51
C ILE A 117 -8.17 13.87 5.87
N ALA A 118 -8.73 14.77 6.67
CA ALA A 118 -9.25 16.05 6.18
C ALA A 118 -8.14 16.90 5.54
N GLU A 119 -6.98 17.00 6.18
CA GLU A 119 -5.82 17.70 5.61
C GLU A 119 -5.35 17.10 4.29
N LEU A 120 -5.28 15.77 4.20
CA LEU A 120 -4.83 15.10 2.99
C LEU A 120 -5.82 15.24 1.85
N ILE A 121 -7.12 15.22 2.13
CA ILE A 121 -8.16 15.46 1.13
C ILE A 121 -8.13 16.92 0.67
N ASP A 122 -7.99 17.88 1.59
CA ASP A 122 -7.89 19.31 1.26
C ASP A 122 -6.61 19.65 0.48
N GLN A 123 -5.51 18.95 0.77
CA GLN A 123 -4.23 19.07 0.05
C GLN A 123 -4.22 18.25 -1.25
N SER A 124 -5.10 17.26 -1.40
CA SER A 124 -5.11 16.39 -2.56
C SER A 124 -5.57 17.17 -3.80
N PRO A 125 -4.69 17.30 -4.82
CA PRO A 125 -4.96 18.05 -6.02
C PRO A 125 -5.83 17.21 -6.96
N ILE A 126 -7.11 16.99 -6.60
CA ILE A 126 -8.17 16.74 -7.59
C ILE A 126 -8.39 18.02 -8.45
N ARG A 127 -7.58 19.07 -8.24
CA ARG A 127 -7.22 20.10 -9.23
C ARG A 127 -5.72 20.04 -9.52
N PRO A 128 -5.32 20.05 -10.80
CA PRO A 128 -4.14 19.38 -11.33
C PRO A 128 -2.83 19.92 -10.73
N ASN A 129 -1.96 19.03 -10.25
CA ASN A 129 -0.56 19.19 -10.62
C ASN A 129 0.19 17.85 -10.67
N SER A 130 0.79 17.66 -11.83
CA SER A 130 1.53 16.50 -12.28
C SER A 130 3.01 16.65 -11.93
N SER A 131 3.51 15.92 -10.94
CA SER A 131 4.97 15.72 -10.79
C SER A 131 5.31 14.47 -9.98
N LYS A 132 5.22 13.35 -10.70
CA LYS A 132 5.93 12.05 -10.67
C LYS A 132 6.97 11.78 -9.57
N PRO A 133 7.10 10.49 -9.20
CA PRO A 133 8.25 9.71 -9.70
C PRO A 133 7.83 8.42 -10.43
N ASP A 134 8.24 8.31 -11.70
CA ASP A 134 7.76 7.34 -12.71
C ASP A 134 8.24 5.88 -12.50
N ARG A 135 9.03 5.55 -11.45
CA ARG A 135 9.76 4.26 -11.38
C ARG A 135 10.06 3.71 -9.96
N ALA A 136 9.14 3.83 -8.99
CA ALA A 136 9.35 3.33 -7.61
C ALA A 136 9.39 1.78 -7.52
N PRO A 137 10.46 1.12 -7.05
CA PRO A 137 10.65 -0.34 -7.16
C PRO A 137 9.59 -1.16 -6.40
N VAL A 138 9.24 -2.34 -6.93
CA VAL A 138 8.36 -3.34 -6.29
C VAL A 138 9.18 -4.18 -5.30
N TRP A 139 8.71 -4.36 -4.07
CA TRP A 139 9.36 -5.22 -3.09
C TRP A 139 8.91 -6.67 -3.24
N VAL A 140 9.85 -7.62 -3.20
CA VAL A 140 9.55 -9.05 -3.39
C VAL A 140 10.16 -9.88 -2.25
N PRO A 141 9.34 -10.60 -1.45
CA PRO A 141 9.85 -11.50 -0.44
C PRO A 141 10.55 -12.71 -1.08
N CYS A 142 11.72 -13.07 -0.55
CA CYS A 142 12.50 -14.22 -1.01
C CYS A 142 12.02 -15.51 -0.31
N ASN A 143 11.65 -16.56 -1.06
CA ASN A 143 11.48 -17.92 -0.56
C ASN A 143 12.63 -18.80 -1.06
N ASP A 144 12.99 -19.87 -0.33
CA ASP A 144 14.09 -20.81 -0.64
C ASP A 144 13.88 -21.66 -1.93
N GLN A 145 13.04 -21.20 -2.87
CA GLN A 145 12.62 -21.93 -4.07
C GLN A 145 13.33 -21.48 -5.36
N GLY A 146 14.31 -20.56 -5.29
CA GLY A 146 15.15 -20.18 -6.44
C GLY A 146 14.47 -19.26 -7.47
N TYR A 147 13.35 -18.61 -7.10
CA TYR A 147 12.69 -17.60 -7.91
C TYR A 147 12.01 -16.51 -7.05
N PHE A 148 11.90 -15.30 -7.61
CA PHE A 148 11.21 -14.15 -7.05
C PHE A 148 9.81 -14.00 -7.65
N VAL A 149 8.78 -13.79 -6.82
CA VAL A 149 7.44 -13.48 -7.32
C VAL A 149 7.30 -11.97 -7.49
N VAL A 150 7.42 -11.49 -8.73
CA VAL A 150 7.34 -10.05 -9.06
C VAL A 150 5.92 -9.72 -9.53
N THR A 151 5.29 -8.71 -8.93
CA THR A 151 3.99 -8.20 -9.40
C THR A 151 4.21 -7.09 -10.43
N CYS A 152 3.71 -7.29 -11.66
CA CYS A 152 3.78 -6.25 -12.69
C CYS A 152 2.94 -5.04 -12.31
N THR A 153 3.56 -3.87 -12.21
CA THR A 153 2.85 -2.63 -11.87
C THR A 153 1.92 -2.13 -12.97
N ASP A 154 1.94 -2.71 -14.17
CA ASP A 154 1.17 -2.25 -15.35
C ASP A 154 0.04 -3.20 -15.79
N CYS A 155 0.17 -4.51 -15.60
CA CYS A 155 -0.97 -5.44 -15.75
C CYS A 155 -1.52 -6.02 -14.44
N LEU A 156 -0.84 -5.81 -13.30
CA LEU A 156 -1.16 -6.39 -11.98
C LEU A 156 -1.12 -7.92 -11.93
N ARG A 157 -0.42 -8.57 -12.86
CA ARG A 157 -0.18 -10.01 -12.81
C ARG A 157 1.18 -10.28 -12.19
N SER A 158 1.21 -11.25 -11.27
CA SER A 158 2.45 -11.74 -10.67
C SER A 158 3.08 -12.81 -11.55
N PHE A 159 4.40 -12.77 -11.69
CA PHE A 159 5.18 -13.74 -12.45
C PHE A 159 6.48 -14.07 -11.72
N SER A 160 6.98 -15.29 -11.93
CA SER A 160 8.22 -15.75 -11.33
C SER A 160 9.41 -15.28 -12.16
N VAL A 161 10.40 -14.70 -11.49
CA VAL A 161 11.70 -14.32 -12.06
C VAL A 161 12.78 -15.21 -11.43
N PRO A 162 13.64 -15.89 -12.21
CA PRO A 162 14.69 -16.74 -11.66
C PRO A 162 15.62 -15.98 -10.71
N GLU A 163 16.09 -16.65 -9.65
CA GLU A 163 17.09 -16.09 -8.75
C GLU A 163 18.48 -16.09 -9.43
N GLU A 164 18.85 -14.95 -10.01
CA GLU A 164 20.22 -14.76 -10.51
C GLU A 164 21.16 -14.50 -9.33
N LEU A 165 22.14 -15.40 -9.16
CA LEU A 165 23.23 -15.37 -8.18
C LEU A 165 24.17 -14.19 -8.48
N ASN A 166 23.78 -12.97 -8.14
CA ASN A 166 24.71 -11.84 -8.04
C ASN A 166 24.40 -10.99 -6.81
N GLU A 167 25.47 -10.48 -6.23
CA GLU A 167 25.58 -9.96 -4.87
C GLU A 167 24.58 -8.82 -4.54
N GLN A 168 24.03 -8.92 -3.33
CA GLN A 168 23.46 -7.88 -2.44
C GLN A 168 22.59 -6.76 -3.05
N SER A 169 21.29 -6.77 -2.70
CA SER A 169 20.42 -5.58 -2.50
C SER A 169 20.39 -4.47 -3.58
N GLU A 170 20.75 -4.75 -4.83
CA GLU A 170 20.64 -3.77 -5.92
C GLU A 170 19.25 -3.78 -6.58
N MET A 171 18.83 -2.61 -7.09
CA MET A 171 17.60 -2.43 -7.87
C MET A 171 17.69 -3.24 -9.17
N ARG A 172 16.84 -4.25 -9.33
CA ARG A 172 16.78 -5.13 -10.51
C ARG A 172 15.67 -4.71 -11.45
N GLU A 173 15.79 -5.05 -12.73
CA GLU A 173 14.77 -4.80 -13.76
C GLU A 173 14.46 -6.09 -14.52
N THR A 174 13.18 -6.36 -14.78
CA THR A 174 12.70 -7.52 -15.54
C THR A 174 11.58 -7.10 -16.49
N ILE A 175 11.23 -7.94 -17.45
CA ILE A 175 10.12 -7.69 -18.37
C ILE A 175 8.92 -8.51 -17.92
N CYS A 176 7.75 -7.86 -17.79
CA CYS A 176 6.53 -8.59 -17.51
C CYS A 176 6.17 -9.54 -18.66
N ILE A 177 6.11 -10.84 -18.36
CA ILE A 177 5.74 -11.88 -19.34
C ILE A 177 4.31 -11.77 -19.88
N PHE A 178 3.47 -10.91 -19.27
CA PHE A 178 2.07 -10.76 -19.65
C PHE A 178 1.77 -9.52 -20.48
N CYS A 179 2.48 -8.41 -20.27
CA CYS A 179 2.21 -7.14 -20.96
C CYS A 179 3.45 -6.48 -21.56
N GLY A 180 4.65 -7.05 -21.37
CA GLY A 180 5.90 -6.52 -21.91
C GLY A 180 6.45 -5.30 -21.18
N THR A 181 5.76 -4.79 -20.16
CA THR A 181 6.20 -3.60 -19.43
C THR A 181 7.42 -3.91 -18.56
N PRO A 182 8.47 -3.06 -18.57
CA PRO A 182 9.60 -3.20 -17.66
C PRO A 182 9.17 -2.98 -16.21
N VAL A 183 9.57 -3.89 -15.33
CA VAL A 183 9.27 -3.87 -13.89
C VAL A 183 10.58 -3.82 -13.11
N ARG A 184 10.73 -2.78 -12.30
CA ARG A 184 11.85 -2.65 -11.36
C ARG A 184 11.47 -3.23 -10.02
N TYR A 185 12.32 -4.09 -9.45
CA TYR A 185 12.07 -4.75 -8.18
C TYR A 185 13.32 -4.81 -7.30
N LEU A 186 13.11 -4.84 -5.99
CA LEU A 186 14.15 -5.06 -4.98
C LEU A 186 13.92 -6.43 -4.34
N ALA A 187 14.92 -7.30 -4.45
CA ALA A 187 14.93 -8.60 -3.80
C ALA A 187 15.56 -8.46 -2.41
N ASP A 188 14.77 -8.66 -1.36
CA ASP A 188 15.25 -8.63 0.02
C ASP A 188 15.34 -10.06 0.58
N GLN A 189 16.56 -10.57 0.71
CA GLN A 189 16.85 -11.87 1.31
C GLN A 189 16.75 -11.86 2.86
N HIS A 190 16.62 -10.71 3.51
CA HIS A 190 16.51 -10.61 4.97
C HIS A 190 15.08 -10.74 5.50
N ALA A 191 14.08 -10.69 4.63
CA ALA A 191 12.66 -10.63 4.99
C ALA A 191 12.12 -11.86 5.75
N MET A 192 12.83 -13.00 5.73
CA MET A 192 12.35 -14.29 6.25
C MET A 192 13.04 -14.79 7.54
N LYS A 193 14.13 -14.16 8.02
CA LYS A 193 14.93 -14.74 9.12
C LYS A 193 14.33 -14.68 10.53
N LYS A 194 13.10 -14.19 10.75
CA LYS A 194 12.48 -14.16 12.09
C LYS A 194 11.42 -15.24 12.37
N HIS A 195 11.01 -16.06 11.40
CA HIS A 195 10.02 -17.13 11.64
C HIS A 195 10.62 -18.47 12.12
N ARG A 196 11.91 -18.52 12.48
CA ARG A 196 12.59 -19.78 12.87
C ARG A 196 13.27 -19.76 14.24
N LYS A 197 12.65 -19.10 15.23
CA LYS A 197 12.94 -19.32 16.65
C LYS A 197 11.65 -19.32 17.48
N VAL A 198 10.81 -20.31 17.23
CA VAL A 198 10.00 -20.94 18.29
C VAL A 198 10.19 -22.44 18.09
N GLY A 199 11.16 -22.95 18.84
CA GLY A 199 11.50 -24.36 19.01
C GLY A 199 12.18 -24.47 20.35
#